data_AF-A0A963Y5W9-F1
#
_entry.id   AF-A0A963Y5W9-F1
#
_cell.length_a   1.000
_cell.length_b   1.000
_cell.length_c   1.000
_cell.angle_alpha   90.00
_cell.angle_beta   90.00
_cell.angle_gamma   90.00
#
_symmetry.space_group_name_H-M   'P 1'
#
loop_
_entity.id
_entity.type
_entity.pdbx_description
1 polymer ?
#
loop_
_entity_poly.entity_id
_entity_poly.type
_entity_poly.pdbx_seq_one_letter_code
_entity_poly.pdbx_strand_id
1 'polypeptide(L)'
;MSGGATWDDLAPRVLAGIAMAVVGIGALVAGGVWIAALAVLLAGLMIWELAAMTAPARPGEARILGLLAALAMVAILWRHAPLMLALVALPGGAGALRPRRDRIVFVIYATAAMIAAYGVVALREGLGLAVILWLVAVVVASDVLGYFGGRM
;
A
#
# COMPACT_ATOMS: atom_id res chain seq x y z
N MET A 1 31.97 27.39 -10.49
CA MET A 1 30.76 27.38 -11.34
C MET A 1 30.12 26.00 -11.24
N SER A 2 29.11 25.81 -10.38
CA SER A 2 28.36 24.55 -10.27
C SER A 2 26.87 24.87 -10.21
N GLY A 3 26.30 25.18 -11.37
CA GLY A 3 24.90 25.59 -11.53
C GLY A 3 24.01 24.54 -12.20
N GLY A 4 24.32 23.23 -12.09
CA GLY A 4 23.65 22.19 -12.87
C GLY A 4 23.03 21.00 -12.10
N ALA A 5 23.27 20.86 -10.79
CA ALA A 5 22.96 19.61 -10.08
C ALA A 5 21.54 19.50 -9.47
N THR A 6 20.70 20.53 -9.60
CA THR A 6 19.46 20.65 -8.81
C THR A 6 18.23 19.99 -9.44
N TRP A 7 18.33 19.50 -10.69
CA TRP A 7 17.17 19.05 -11.47
C TRP A 7 17.32 17.65 -12.11
N ASP A 8 18.51 17.05 -12.12
CA ASP A 8 18.76 15.74 -12.74
C ASP A 8 17.99 14.59 -12.06
N ASP A 9 17.71 14.70 -10.77
CA ASP A 9 16.92 13.71 -10.02
C ASP A 9 15.41 13.92 -10.22
N LEU A 10 14.97 15.03 -10.85
CA LEU A 10 13.54 15.29 -11.03
C LEU A 10 12.95 14.41 -12.14
N ALA A 11 13.65 14.24 -13.27
CA ALA A 11 13.14 13.47 -14.39
C ALA A 11 12.89 11.98 -14.06
N PRO A 12 13.79 11.25 -13.37
CA PRO A 12 13.54 9.88 -12.93
C PRO A 12 12.35 9.76 -11.97
N ARG A 13 12.20 10.71 -11.04
CA ARG A 13 11.09 10.73 -10.07
C ARG A 13 9.75 10.98 -10.74
N VAL A 14 9.69 11.94 -11.67
CA VAL A 14 8.48 12.22 -12.46
C VAL A 14 8.08 11.01 -13.30
N LEU A 15 9.06 10.36 -13.95
CA LEU A 15 8.79 9.17 -14.75
C LEU A 15 8.28 8.00 -13.90
N ALA A 16 8.89 7.76 -12.74
CA ALA A 16 8.43 6.74 -11.79
C ALA A 16 7.00 7.05 -11.28
N GLY A 17 6.71 8.32 -10.98
CA GLY A 17 5.37 8.76 -10.59
C GLY A 17 4.33 8.51 -11.67
N ILE A 18 4.63 8.85 -12.92
CA ILE A 18 3.76 8.59 -14.08
C ILE A 18 3.56 7.08 -14.26
N ALA A 19 4.63 6.28 -14.17
CA ALA A 19 4.52 4.82 -14.30
C ALA A 19 3.62 4.23 -13.21
N MET A 20 3.76 4.65 -11.95
CA MET A 20 2.88 4.22 -10.86
C MET A 20 1.43 4.64 -11.09
N ALA A 21 1.18 5.87 -11.57
CA ALA A 21 -0.15 6.34 -11.89
C ALA A 21 -0.80 5.51 -13.01
N VAL A 22 -0.05 5.20 -14.07
CA VAL A 22 -0.52 4.37 -15.18
C VAL A 22 -0.85 2.96 -14.71
N VAL A 23 0.00 2.33 -13.89
CA VAL A 23 -0.25 0.99 -13.35
C VAL A 23 -1.48 0.99 -12.43
N GLY A 24 -1.56 1.94 -11.51
CA GLY A 24 -2.67 2.05 -10.55
C GLY A 24 -4.01 2.33 -11.24
N ILE A 25 -4.08 3.38 -12.06
CA ILE A 25 -5.29 3.75 -12.80
C ILE A 25 -5.64 2.65 -13.82
N GLY A 26 -4.66 2.06 -14.49
CA GLY A 26 -4.86 0.94 -15.41
C GLY A 26 -5.51 -0.26 -14.71
N ALA A 27 -5.01 -0.65 -13.54
CA ALA A 27 -5.61 -1.73 -12.74
C ALA A 27 -7.03 -1.38 -12.27
N LEU A 28 -7.27 -0.13 -11.87
CA LEU A 28 -8.60 0.37 -11.53
C LEU A 28 -9.56 0.28 -12.74
N VAL A 29 -9.16 0.73 -13.92
CA VAL A 29 -9.99 0.68 -15.12
C VAL A 29 -10.29 -0.77 -15.51
N ALA A 30 -9.27 -1.63 -15.51
CA ALA A 30 -9.42 -3.05 -15.84
C ALA A 30 -10.30 -3.82 -14.84
N GLY A 31 -10.23 -3.49 -13.55
CA GLY A 31 -11.04 -4.09 -12.50
C GLY A 31 -10.79 -5.59 -12.29
N GLY A 32 -11.67 -6.23 -11.51
CA GLY A 32 -11.66 -7.66 -11.25
C GLY A 32 -10.30 -8.19 -10.79
N VAL A 33 -9.77 -9.20 -11.50
CA VAL A 33 -8.50 -9.84 -11.14
C VAL A 33 -7.30 -8.88 -11.15
N TRP A 34 -7.33 -7.83 -11.96
CA TRP A 34 -6.19 -6.90 -12.09
C TRP A 34 -6.03 -6.01 -10.86
N ILE A 35 -7.12 -5.42 -10.37
CA ILE A 35 -7.10 -4.62 -9.14
C ILE A 35 -6.86 -5.51 -7.91
N ALA A 36 -7.43 -6.73 -7.90
CA ALA A 36 -7.21 -7.70 -6.83
C ALA A 36 -5.73 -8.15 -6.77
N ALA A 37 -5.12 -8.49 -7.91
CA ALA A 37 -3.71 -8.87 -7.97
C ALA A 37 -2.80 -7.72 -7.52
N LEU A 38 -3.07 -6.50 -7.96
CA LEU A 38 -2.32 -5.32 -7.51
C LEU A 38 -2.45 -5.12 -6.00
N ALA A 39 -3.65 -5.23 -5.43
CA ALA A 39 -3.88 -5.10 -3.99
C ALA A 39 -3.15 -6.17 -3.18
N VAL A 40 -3.13 -7.43 -3.65
CA VAL A 40 -2.40 -8.54 -3.02
C VAL A 40 -0.88 -8.26 -3.03
N LEU A 41 -0.34 -7.83 -4.17
CA LEU A 41 1.08 -7.49 -4.32
C LEU A 41 1.47 -6.34 -3.39
N LEU A 42 0.69 -5.26 -3.38
CA LEU A 42 0.95 -4.08 -2.55
C LEU A 42 0.84 -4.41 -1.05
N ALA A 43 -0.16 -5.19 -0.64
CA ALA A 43 -0.29 -5.65 0.75
C ALA A 43 0.96 -6.42 1.20
N GLY A 44 1.44 -7.35 0.37
CA GLY A 44 2.67 -8.10 0.66
C GLY A 44 3.91 -7.21 0.74
N LEU A 45 4.10 -6.32 -0.25
CA LEU A 45 5.26 -5.43 -0.32
C LEU A 45 5.29 -4.44 0.83
N MET A 46 4.16 -3.81 1.17
CA MET A 46 4.06 -2.84 2.26
C MET A 46 4.38 -3.48 3.61
N ILE A 47 3.89 -4.70 3.88
CA ILE A 47 4.17 -5.40 5.14
C ILE A 47 5.62 -5.89 5.19
N TRP A 48 6.16 -6.38 4.07
CA TRP A 48 7.56 -6.75 3.97
C TRP A 48 8.49 -5.56 4.28
N GLU A 49 8.25 -4.41 3.64
CA GLU A 49 9.05 -3.19 3.83
C GLU A 49 8.95 -2.70 5.27
N LEU A 50 7.73 -2.63 5.83
CA LEU A 50 7.50 -2.23 7.21
C LEU A 50 8.18 -3.16 8.22
N ALA A 51 8.18 -4.47 7.97
CA ALA A 51 8.89 -5.43 8.79
C ALA A 51 10.41 -5.31 8.66
N ALA A 52 10.92 -5.06 7.46
CA ALA A 52 12.35 -4.84 7.22
C ALA A 52 12.86 -3.58 7.92
N MET A 53 12.08 -2.50 7.94
CA MET A 53 12.41 -1.26 8.65
C MET A 53 12.41 -1.42 10.17
N THR A 54 11.45 -2.19 10.72
CA THR A 54 11.28 -2.33 12.18
C THR A 54 12.14 -3.42 12.80
N ALA A 55 12.61 -4.40 12.03
CA ALA A 55 13.55 -5.42 12.47
C ALA A 55 14.62 -5.75 11.40
N PRO A 56 15.56 -4.84 11.10
CA PRO A 56 16.55 -5.02 10.03
C PRO A 56 17.43 -6.26 10.18
N ALA A 57 17.68 -6.68 11.43
CA ALA A 57 18.45 -7.89 11.75
C ALA A 57 17.72 -9.21 11.41
N ARG A 58 16.45 -9.17 10.96
CA ARG A 58 15.61 -10.36 10.69
C ARG A 58 14.97 -10.32 9.28
N PRO A 59 15.76 -10.28 8.20
CA PRO A 59 15.23 -10.18 6.84
C PRO A 59 14.35 -11.38 6.42
N GLY A 60 14.59 -12.57 6.99
CA GLY A 60 13.75 -13.75 6.76
C GLY A 60 12.33 -13.57 7.33
N GLU A 61 12.21 -12.95 8.50
CA GLU A 61 10.92 -12.67 9.13
C GLU A 61 10.12 -11.64 8.31
N ALA A 62 10.79 -10.62 7.77
CA ALA A 62 10.15 -9.64 6.89
C ALA A 62 9.52 -10.31 5.65
N ARG A 63 10.23 -11.23 5.00
CA ARG A 63 9.72 -11.97 3.83
C ARG A 63 8.51 -12.83 4.19
N ILE A 64 8.57 -13.52 5.33
CA ILE A 64 7.45 -14.35 5.82
C ILE A 64 6.23 -13.48 6.10
N LEU A 65 6.40 -12.33 6.76
CA LEU A 65 5.29 -11.41 7.04
C LEU A 65 4.69 -10.80 5.78
N GLY A 66 5.51 -10.46 4.78
CA GLY A 66 5.02 -10.01 3.48
C GLY A 66 4.21 -11.09 2.75
N LEU A 67 4.72 -12.33 2.69
CA LEU A 67 3.99 -13.46 2.12
C LEU A 67 2.69 -13.75 2.87
N LEU A 68 2.72 -13.68 4.20
CA LEU A 68 1.55 -13.86 5.04
C LEU A 68 0.48 -12.80 4.76
N ALA A 69 0.88 -11.55 4.56
CA ALA A 69 -0.02 -10.46 4.19
C ALA A 69 -0.65 -10.66 2.80
N ALA A 70 0.15 -11.06 1.81
CA ALA A 70 -0.36 -11.37 0.47
C ALA A 70 -1.37 -12.52 0.50
N LEU A 71 -1.07 -13.62 1.20
CA LEU A 71 -1.97 -14.77 1.33
C LEU A 71 -3.24 -14.41 2.11
N ALA A 72 -3.11 -13.62 3.17
CA ALA A 72 -4.27 -13.10 3.90
C ALA A 72 -5.15 -12.24 2.99
N MET A 73 -4.56 -11.37 2.16
CA MET A 73 -5.30 -10.55 1.20
C MET A 73 -6.02 -11.40 0.15
N VAL A 74 -5.39 -12.45 -0.37
CA VAL A 74 -6.06 -13.42 -1.27
C VAL A 74 -7.29 -14.02 -0.60
N ALA A 75 -7.16 -14.49 0.64
CA ALA A 75 -8.27 -15.08 1.38
C ALA A 75 -9.41 -14.07 1.65
N ILE A 76 -9.07 -12.82 1.96
CA ILE A 76 -10.03 -11.72 2.15
C ILE A 76 -10.83 -11.50 0.86
N LEU A 77 -10.14 -11.31 -0.27
CA LEU A 77 -10.75 -10.97 -1.56
C LEU A 77 -11.50 -12.14 -2.19
N TRP A 78 -11.17 -13.39 -1.86
CA TRP A 78 -11.91 -14.53 -2.38
C TRP A 78 -13.37 -14.50 -1.93
N ARG A 79 -13.62 -14.29 -0.63
CA ARG A 79 -14.94 -14.52 -0.04
C ARG A 79 -15.70 -13.23 0.30
N HIS A 80 -15.02 -12.09 0.41
CA HIS A 80 -15.61 -10.81 0.86
C HIS A 80 -16.48 -10.93 2.12
N ALA A 81 -16.18 -11.91 2.99
CA ALA A 81 -16.99 -12.20 4.16
C ALA A 81 -16.50 -11.39 5.37
N PRO A 82 -17.40 -10.90 6.25
CA PRO A 82 -17.00 -10.14 7.44
C PRO A 82 -15.98 -10.85 8.32
N LEU A 83 -16.08 -12.18 8.43
CA LEU A 83 -15.12 -12.99 9.18
C LEU A 83 -13.71 -12.96 8.57
N MET A 84 -13.60 -12.87 7.25
CA MET A 84 -12.29 -12.79 6.59
C MET A 84 -11.61 -11.45 6.85
N LEU A 85 -12.35 -10.37 7.13
CA LEU A 85 -11.78 -9.08 7.49
C LEU A 85 -10.95 -9.13 8.78
N ALA A 86 -11.18 -10.11 9.66
CA ALA A 86 -10.32 -10.34 10.82
C ALA A 86 -8.86 -10.65 10.41
N LEU A 87 -8.63 -11.17 9.19
CA LEU A 87 -7.30 -11.45 8.65
C LEU A 87 -6.48 -10.18 8.37
N VAL A 88 -7.11 -9.00 8.29
CA VAL A 88 -6.40 -7.71 8.18
C VAL A 88 -5.44 -7.50 9.34
N ALA A 89 -5.82 -7.93 10.55
CA ALA A 89 -4.99 -7.81 11.74
C ALA A 89 -3.89 -8.87 11.81
N LEU A 90 -3.91 -9.90 10.96
CA LEU A 90 -3.05 -11.07 11.06
C LEU A 90 -1.55 -10.71 10.91
N PRO A 91 -1.11 -9.97 9.87
CA PRO A 91 0.32 -9.63 9.73
C PRO A 91 0.81 -8.69 10.84
N GLY A 92 -0.04 -7.75 11.25
CA GLY A 92 0.21 -6.85 12.38
C GLY A 92 0.41 -7.61 13.69
N GLY A 93 -0.51 -8.50 14.02
CA GLY A 93 -0.48 -9.35 15.21
C GLY A 93 0.70 -10.32 15.20
N ALA A 94 0.91 -11.03 14.09
CA ALA A 94 2.03 -11.96 13.94
C ALA A 94 3.38 -11.25 14.10
N GLY A 95 3.53 -10.05 13.53
CA GLY A 95 4.73 -9.25 13.72
C GLY A 95 4.89 -8.74 15.16
N ALA A 96 3.79 -8.34 15.82
CA ALA A 96 3.83 -7.85 17.19
C ALA A 96 4.35 -8.89 18.20
N LEU A 97 4.18 -10.18 17.94
CA LEU A 97 4.68 -11.25 18.82
C LEU A 97 6.21 -11.41 18.77
N ARG A 98 6.89 -10.74 17.83
CA ARG A 98 8.34 -10.85 17.64
C ARG A 98 9.07 -9.58 18.13
N PRO A 99 10.36 -9.68 18.48
CA PRO A 99 11.14 -8.50 18.86
C PRO A 99 11.36 -7.58 17.65
N ARG A 100 10.91 -6.33 17.76
CA ARG A 100 11.06 -5.29 16.74
C ARG A 100 11.02 -3.91 17.39
N ARG A 101 11.57 -2.92 16.69
CA ARG A 101 11.46 -1.52 17.07
C ARG A 101 10.02 -1.02 16.91
N ASP A 102 9.56 -0.19 17.85
CA ASP A 102 8.29 0.54 17.79
C ASP A 102 7.08 -0.35 17.46
N ARG A 103 6.85 -1.39 18.26
CA ARG A 103 5.82 -2.44 18.05
C ARG A 103 4.41 -1.88 17.78
N ILE A 104 3.99 -0.85 18.52
CA ILE A 104 2.66 -0.24 18.35
C ILE A 104 2.55 0.42 16.97
N VAL A 105 3.60 1.14 16.56
CA VAL A 105 3.67 1.79 15.24
C VAL A 105 3.59 0.72 14.15
N PHE A 106 4.31 -0.39 14.29
CA PHE A 106 4.22 -1.51 13.36
C PHE A 106 2.78 -2.01 13.19
N VAL A 107 2.07 -2.27 14.30
CA VAL A 107 0.69 -2.80 14.25
C VAL A 107 -0.26 -1.81 13.58
N ILE A 108 -0.18 -0.53 13.92
CA ILE A 108 -1.06 0.51 13.36
C ILE A 108 -0.84 0.61 11.84
N TYR A 109 0.40 0.75 11.39
CA TYR A 109 0.70 0.88 9.96
C TYR A 109 0.44 -0.41 9.19
N ALA A 110 0.70 -1.59 9.77
CA ALA A 110 0.39 -2.87 9.14
C ALA A 110 -1.12 -3.02 8.93
N THR A 111 -1.91 -2.67 9.94
CA THR A 111 -3.38 -2.73 9.87
C THR A 111 -3.90 -1.72 8.84
N ALA A 112 -3.42 -0.47 8.87
CA ALA A 112 -3.80 0.55 7.92
C ALA A 112 -3.48 0.17 6.47
N ALA A 113 -2.29 -0.41 6.21
CA ALA A 113 -1.91 -0.89 4.89
C ALA A 113 -2.84 -2.00 4.37
N MET A 114 -3.16 -2.98 5.23
CA MET A 114 -4.09 -4.05 4.89
C MET A 114 -5.52 -3.53 4.63
N ILE A 115 -6.01 -2.59 5.45
CA ILE A 115 -7.31 -1.94 5.24
C ILE A 115 -7.32 -1.18 3.92
N ALA A 116 -6.28 -0.41 3.62
CA ALA A 116 -6.20 0.37 2.39
C ALA A 116 -6.20 -0.53 1.15
N ALA A 117 -5.39 -1.59 1.15
CA ALA A 117 -5.33 -2.56 0.05
C ALA A 117 -6.69 -3.26 -0.18
N TYR A 118 -7.37 -3.68 0.88
CA TYR A 118 -8.73 -4.23 0.77
C TYR A 118 -9.74 -3.16 0.28
N GLY A 119 -9.69 -1.97 0.87
CA GLY A 119 -10.63 -0.89 0.64
C GLY A 119 -10.67 -0.44 -0.81
N VAL A 120 -9.51 -0.35 -1.48
CA VAL A 120 -9.45 -0.01 -2.91
C VAL A 120 -10.22 -1.00 -3.78
N VAL A 121 -10.12 -2.31 -3.48
CA VAL A 121 -10.87 -3.35 -4.22
C VAL A 121 -12.35 -3.30 -3.86
N ALA A 122 -12.67 -3.31 -2.57
CA ALA A 122 -14.05 -3.34 -2.08
C ALA A 122 -14.86 -2.11 -2.51
N LEU A 123 -14.27 -0.91 -2.48
CA LEU A 123 -14.91 0.31 -2.94
C LEU A 123 -15.12 0.29 -4.44
N ARG A 124 -14.15 -0.24 -5.20
CA ARG A 124 -14.35 -0.40 -6.63
C ARG A 124 -15.48 -1.38 -6.93
N GLU A 125 -15.46 -2.56 -6.34
CA GLU A 125 -16.48 -3.57 -6.63
C GLU A 125 -17.87 -3.16 -6.12
N GLY A 126 -17.95 -2.46 -4.99
CA GLY A 126 -19.22 -2.03 -4.39
C GLY A 126 -19.79 -0.72 -4.92
N LEU A 127 -18.96 0.28 -5.20
CA LEU A 127 -19.40 1.65 -5.57
C LEU A 127 -19.05 2.05 -7.01
N GLY A 128 -18.26 1.23 -7.71
CA GLY A 128 -17.94 1.41 -9.13
C GLY A 128 -16.74 2.31 -9.44
N LEU A 129 -16.45 2.47 -10.73
CA LEU A 129 -15.27 3.15 -11.27
C LEU A 129 -15.23 4.64 -10.92
N ALA A 130 -16.36 5.32 -11.06
CA ALA A 130 -16.43 6.76 -10.87
C ALA A 130 -16.05 7.16 -9.44
N VAL A 131 -16.57 6.44 -8.45
CA VAL A 131 -16.33 6.73 -7.03
C VAL A 131 -14.87 6.51 -6.66
N ILE A 132 -14.26 5.40 -7.08
CA ILE A 132 -12.87 5.12 -6.72
C ILE A 132 -11.89 6.07 -7.43
N LEU A 133 -12.16 6.45 -8.69
CA LEU A 133 -11.34 7.45 -9.37
C LEU A 133 -11.47 8.83 -8.73
N TRP A 134 -12.69 9.19 -8.31
CA TRP A 134 -12.91 10.42 -7.55
C TRP A 134 -12.12 10.41 -6.22
N LEU A 135 -12.15 9.30 -5.47
CA LEU A 135 -11.37 9.15 -4.24
C LEU A 135 -9.87 9.27 -4.49
N VAL A 136 -9.34 8.61 -5.52
CA VAL A 136 -7.93 8.72 -5.91
C VAL A 136 -7.58 10.16 -6.26
N ALA A 137 -8.43 10.87 -7.01
CA ALA A 137 -8.22 12.27 -7.34
C ALA A 137 -8.19 13.16 -6.10
N VAL A 138 -9.08 12.92 -5.12
CA VAL A 138 -9.08 13.63 -3.83
C VAL A 138 -7.79 13.38 -3.06
N VAL A 139 -7.32 12.13 -2.97
CA VAL A 139 -6.07 11.79 -2.29
C VAL A 139 -4.87 12.46 -2.96
N VAL A 140 -4.77 12.37 -4.29
CA VAL A 140 -3.68 13.01 -5.06
C VAL A 140 -3.71 14.53 -4.89
N ALA A 141 -4.89 15.16 -4.98
CA ALA A 141 -5.03 16.59 -4.76
C ALA A 141 -4.58 16.99 -3.34
N SER A 142 -4.94 16.20 -2.32
CA SER A 142 -4.54 16.47 -0.94
C SER A 142 -3.03 16.36 -0.71
N ASP A 143 -2.37 15.38 -1.35
CA ASP A 143 -0.93 15.18 -1.25
C ASP A 143 -0.15 16.31 -1.94
N VAL A 144 -0.59 16.69 -3.14
CA VAL A 144 -0.01 17.81 -3.90
C VAL A 144 -0.19 19.14 -3.16
N LEU A 145 -1.40 19.41 -2.65
CA LEU A 145 -1.66 20.62 -1.87
C LEU A 145 -0.86 20.65 -0.58
N GLY A 146 -0.70 19.52 0.11
CA GLY A 146 0.13 19.41 1.30
C GLY A 146 1.60 19.74 1.03
N TYR A 147 2.14 19.27 -0.10
CA TYR A 147 3.50 19.60 -0.54
C TYR A 147 3.69 21.11 -0.78
N PHE A 148 2.73 21.76 -1.46
CA PHE A 148 2.79 23.20 -1.68
C PHE A 148 2.59 23.99 -0.39
N GLY A 149 1.66 23.58 0.47
CA GLY A 149 1.39 24.23 1.75
C GLY A 149 2.57 24.17 2.74
N GLY A 150 3.38 23.11 2.69
CA GLY A 150 4.60 23.01 3.50
C GLY A 150 5.84 23.71 2.92
N ARG A 151 5.75 24.21 1.67
CA ARG A 151 6.85 24.91 0.97
C ARG A 151 6.68 26.43 0.90
N MET A 152 5.49 26.96 1.14
CA MET A 152 5.23 28.40 1.29
C MET A 152 5.51 28.84 2.73
#